data_AF-A0A1E4Q4D6-F1
#
_entry.id   AF-A0A1E4Q4D6-F1
#
_cell.length_a   1.000
_cell.length_b   1.000
_cell.length_c   1.000
_cell.angle_alpha   90.00
_cell.angle_beta   90.00
_cell.angle_gamma   90.00
#
_symmetry.space_group_name_H-M   'P 1'
#
loop_
_entity.id
_entity.type
_entity.pdbx_description
1 polymer ?
#
loop_
_entity_poly.entity_id
_entity_poly.type
_entity_poly.pdbx_seq_one_letter_code
_entity_poly.pdbx_strand_id
1 'polypeptide(L)'
;MTRRYTVPARFALAALLCLPLAGHAADAADSQAEHFLASLHPVGGSVAVPAAHAHLALKPGYGFLNAQDAQRVLSELWDNPPDKDVLGMILPSDDPHVLLDEDSWAVVVTYVDDGYVSDADAAGIDYDKMLRDMQESAHDENAERRKQGFPEVELAGWAEPPHYDDASHKLYWARDLIFSHDGRSGHSLNYDIRVLGRQGYLSLNAVAPIDQLAQVKADMPQVLAMTDFDAGQRYTDFDKSTDKLAAYGIGALVAGGIAAKAGLFAKLGVMLLALKKFIVLGIAAVAGLFKKLFRRKQA
;
A
#
# COMPACT_ATOMS: atom_id res chain seq x y z
N MET A 1 -33.00 2.29 84.50
CA MET A 1 -33.95 1.90 83.43
C MET A 1 -33.94 3.07 82.44
N THR A 2 -33.67 2.96 81.14
CA THR A 2 -34.17 1.97 80.17
C THR A 2 -33.30 2.01 78.89
N ARG A 3 -33.00 0.81 78.40
CA ARG A 3 -32.55 0.33 77.07
C ARG A 3 -31.87 1.25 76.04
N ARG A 4 -30.64 0.81 75.72
CA ARG A 4 -29.94 0.91 74.43
C ARG A 4 -30.74 0.20 73.32
N TYR A 5 -30.81 0.80 72.13
CA TYR A 5 -31.10 0.11 70.87
C TYR A 5 -30.13 0.60 69.79
N THR A 6 -29.22 -0.29 69.41
CA THR A 6 -28.34 -0.21 68.25
C THR A 6 -29.13 -0.63 67.00
N VAL A 7 -29.18 0.23 65.99
CA VAL A 7 -29.68 -0.11 64.65
C VAL A 7 -28.48 -0.58 63.81
N PRO A 8 -28.53 -1.74 63.12
CA PRO A 8 -27.44 -2.14 62.24
C PRO A 8 -27.55 -1.39 60.91
N ALA A 9 -26.48 -0.71 60.52
CA ALA A 9 -26.32 -0.16 59.18
C ALA A 9 -26.18 -1.31 58.18
N ARG A 10 -27.19 -1.46 57.30
CA ARG A 10 -27.12 -2.33 56.13
C ARG A 10 -26.31 -1.63 55.05
N PHE A 11 -25.05 -2.04 54.86
CA PHE A 11 -24.30 -1.73 53.65
C PHE A 11 -24.93 -2.49 52.48
N ALA A 12 -25.63 -1.78 51.59
CA ALA A 12 -26.02 -2.30 50.30
C ALA A 12 -24.78 -2.27 49.39
N LEU A 13 -24.19 -3.45 49.15
CA LEU A 13 -23.11 -3.65 48.19
C LEU A 13 -23.72 -3.56 46.78
N ALA A 14 -23.59 -2.40 46.14
CA ALA A 14 -23.85 -2.27 44.70
C ALA A 14 -22.75 -3.03 43.96
N ALA A 15 -23.03 -4.27 43.57
CA ALA A 15 -22.19 -5.00 42.62
C ALA A 15 -22.31 -4.30 41.26
N LEU A 16 -21.32 -3.45 40.93
CA LEU A 16 -21.10 -3.05 39.54
C LEU A 16 -20.74 -4.32 38.76
N LEU A 17 -21.72 -4.84 38.02
CA LEU A 17 -21.50 -5.75 36.91
C LEU A 17 -20.66 -4.99 35.88
N CYS A 18 -19.33 -5.14 35.94
CA CYS A 18 -18.46 -4.88 34.80
C CYS A 18 -18.85 -5.87 33.70
N LEU A 19 -19.73 -5.45 32.80
CA LEU A 19 -19.99 -6.13 31.54
C LEU A 19 -18.69 -6.22 30.73
N PRO A 20 -18.43 -7.33 30.02
CA PRO A 20 -17.24 -7.48 29.20
C PRO A 20 -17.41 -6.66 27.92
N LEU A 21 -17.13 -5.36 27.98
CA LEU A 21 -17.14 -4.44 26.84
C LEU A 21 -16.15 -4.84 25.71
N ALA A 22 -15.23 -5.77 25.99
CA ALA A 22 -14.26 -6.24 25.00
C ALA A 22 -14.85 -7.19 23.94
N GLY A 23 -15.91 -7.96 24.26
CA GLY A 23 -16.50 -8.92 23.32
C GLY A 23 -17.37 -8.26 22.24
N HIS A 24 -18.19 -7.27 22.64
CA HIS A 24 -19.08 -6.57 21.71
C HIS A 24 -18.34 -5.66 20.72
N ALA A 25 -17.16 -5.14 21.08
CA ALA A 25 -16.37 -4.28 20.22
C ALA A 25 -15.64 -5.07 19.11
N ALA A 26 -15.20 -6.30 19.39
CA ALA A 26 -14.59 -7.18 18.41
C ALA A 26 -15.64 -7.70 17.40
N ASP A 27 -16.78 -8.21 17.87
CA ASP A 27 -17.89 -8.66 16.99
C ASP A 27 -18.45 -7.53 16.10
N ALA A 28 -18.48 -6.29 16.61
CA ALA A 28 -18.90 -5.13 15.85
C ALA A 28 -17.87 -4.71 14.78
N ALA A 29 -16.58 -4.83 15.07
CA ALA A 29 -15.51 -4.52 14.11
C ALA A 29 -15.45 -5.55 12.99
N ASP A 30 -15.59 -6.84 13.34
CA ASP A 30 -15.62 -7.94 12.37
C ASP A 30 -16.84 -7.81 11.46
N SER A 31 -18.03 -7.54 12.02
CA SER A 31 -19.25 -7.33 11.18
C SER A 31 -19.18 -6.09 10.27
N GLN A 32 -18.46 -5.04 10.68
CA GLN A 32 -18.25 -3.86 9.84
C GLN A 32 -17.28 -4.15 8.68
N ALA A 33 -16.20 -4.90 8.94
CA ALA A 33 -15.27 -5.33 7.91
C ALA A 33 -15.95 -6.24 6.89
N GLU A 34 -16.74 -7.21 7.35
CA GLU A 34 -17.54 -8.09 6.48
C GLU A 34 -18.51 -7.30 5.59
N HIS A 35 -19.26 -6.36 6.17
CA HIS A 35 -20.17 -5.51 5.38
C HIS A 35 -19.41 -4.64 4.36
N PHE A 36 -18.22 -4.15 4.72
CA PHE A 36 -17.37 -3.42 3.80
C PHE A 36 -16.93 -4.30 2.63
N LEU A 37 -16.37 -5.50 2.89
CA LEU A 37 -15.93 -6.43 1.86
C LEU A 37 -17.07 -6.88 0.94
N ALA A 38 -18.24 -7.20 1.50
CA ALA A 38 -19.42 -7.60 0.73
C ALA A 38 -19.94 -6.48 -0.20
N SER A 39 -19.54 -5.23 0.04
CA SER A 39 -19.89 -4.08 -0.81
C SER A 39 -18.89 -3.81 -1.93
N LEU A 40 -17.78 -4.57 -2.00
CA LEU A 40 -16.80 -4.50 -3.07
C LEU A 40 -17.17 -5.46 -4.19
N HIS A 41 -16.88 -5.07 -5.43
CA HIS A 41 -17.22 -5.87 -6.60
C HIS A 41 -15.99 -6.15 -7.48
N PRO A 42 -15.09 -7.05 -7.05
CA PRO A 42 -13.98 -7.48 -7.91
C PRO A 42 -14.51 -8.07 -9.22
N VAL A 43 -13.91 -7.68 -10.33
CA VAL A 43 -14.19 -8.24 -11.66
C VAL A 43 -12.96 -8.97 -12.19
N GLY A 44 -13.17 -10.09 -12.88
CA GLY A 44 -12.12 -10.84 -13.58
C GLY A 44 -12.12 -10.59 -15.09
N GLY A 45 -11.20 -11.26 -15.80
CA GLY A 45 -11.15 -11.25 -17.27
C GLY A 45 -10.53 -9.97 -17.84
N SER A 46 -11.04 -9.50 -18.98
CA SER A 46 -10.50 -8.30 -19.65
C SER A 46 -11.14 -7.04 -19.07
N VAL A 47 -10.32 -6.17 -18.48
CA VAL A 47 -10.74 -4.90 -17.88
C VAL A 47 -10.15 -3.74 -18.66
N ALA A 48 -11.00 -2.84 -19.15
CA ALA A 48 -10.56 -1.61 -19.77
C ALA A 48 -10.07 -0.61 -18.72
N VAL A 49 -9.00 0.12 -19.03
CA VAL A 49 -8.48 1.25 -18.26
C VAL A 49 -8.54 2.49 -19.17
N PRO A 50 -9.72 3.13 -19.32
CA PRO A 50 -9.94 4.12 -20.37
C PRO A 50 -9.02 5.33 -20.27
N ALA A 51 -8.70 5.77 -19.04
CA ALA A 51 -7.82 6.92 -18.79
C ALA A 51 -6.39 6.71 -19.32
N ALA A 52 -5.96 5.46 -19.46
CA ALA A 52 -4.64 5.08 -19.97
C ALA A 52 -4.68 4.53 -21.40
N HIS A 53 -5.86 4.36 -22.00
CA HIS A 53 -6.02 3.62 -23.26
C HIS A 53 -5.33 2.24 -23.22
N ALA A 54 -5.61 1.49 -22.16
CA ALA A 54 -5.00 0.20 -21.89
C ALA A 54 -6.05 -0.83 -21.49
N HIS A 55 -5.68 -2.11 -21.57
CA HIS A 55 -6.47 -3.21 -21.03
C HIS A 55 -5.64 -4.07 -20.09
N LEU A 56 -6.29 -4.55 -19.03
CA LEU A 56 -5.78 -5.56 -18.12
C LEU A 56 -6.43 -6.89 -18.48
N ALA A 57 -5.64 -7.85 -18.97
CA ALA A 57 -6.09 -9.21 -19.26
C ALA A 57 -5.89 -10.09 -18.01
N LEU A 58 -6.78 -9.95 -17.02
CA LEU A 58 -6.65 -10.64 -15.74
C LEU A 58 -6.71 -12.17 -15.93
N LYS A 59 -5.73 -12.87 -15.36
CA LYS A 59 -5.67 -14.33 -15.33
C LYS A 59 -6.73 -14.87 -14.36
N PRO A 60 -7.18 -16.12 -14.55
CA PRO A 60 -8.08 -16.77 -13.59
C PRO A 60 -7.50 -16.71 -12.16
N GLY A 61 -8.35 -16.36 -11.20
CA GLY A 61 -7.95 -16.17 -9.80
C GLY A 61 -7.52 -14.76 -9.44
N TYR A 62 -7.42 -13.82 -10.39
CA TYR A 62 -7.19 -12.40 -10.09
C TYR A 62 -8.50 -11.62 -10.13
N GLY A 63 -8.64 -10.67 -9.21
CA GLY A 63 -9.73 -9.71 -9.18
C GLY A 63 -9.24 -8.30 -9.48
N PHE A 64 -10.12 -7.45 -10.00
CA PHE A 64 -9.88 -6.02 -10.13
C PHE A 64 -11.01 -5.21 -9.53
N LEU A 65 -10.66 -4.30 -8.63
CA LEU A 65 -11.53 -3.26 -8.13
C LEU A 65 -11.40 -2.03 -9.03
N ASN A 66 -12.53 -1.44 -9.41
CA ASN A 66 -12.54 -0.17 -10.12
C ASN A 66 -11.98 0.96 -9.23
N ALA A 67 -11.75 2.14 -9.81
CA ALA A 67 -11.26 3.32 -9.10
C ALA A 67 -12.04 3.65 -7.81
N GLN A 68 -13.37 3.52 -7.83
CA GLN A 68 -14.21 3.84 -6.67
C GLN A 68 -13.97 2.85 -5.51
N ASP A 69 -14.04 1.55 -5.78
CA ASP A 69 -13.82 0.53 -4.75
C ASP A 69 -12.36 0.50 -4.29
N ALA A 70 -11.40 0.67 -5.20
CA ALA A 70 -9.99 0.81 -4.86
C ALA A 70 -9.76 2.02 -3.92
N GLN A 71 -10.37 3.17 -4.20
CA GLN A 71 -10.29 4.34 -3.35
C GLN A 71 -10.87 4.07 -1.95
N ARG A 72 -12.02 3.39 -1.86
CA ARG A 72 -12.62 3.01 -0.58
C ARG A 72 -11.72 2.07 0.20
N VAL A 73 -11.11 1.08 -0.44
CA VAL A 73 -10.12 0.20 0.21
C VAL A 73 -8.96 1.03 0.76
N LEU A 74 -8.40 1.92 -0.06
CA LEU A 74 -7.26 2.74 0.36
C LEU A 74 -7.60 3.63 1.54
N SER A 75 -8.73 4.34 1.51
CA SER A 75 -9.06 5.34 2.53
C SER A 75 -9.86 4.83 3.72
N GLU A 76 -10.86 3.97 3.50
CA GLU A 76 -11.74 3.50 4.58
C GLU A 76 -11.17 2.25 5.27
N LEU A 77 -10.55 1.34 4.52
CA LEU A 77 -9.98 0.10 5.08
C LEU A 77 -8.52 0.29 5.51
N TRP A 78 -7.70 0.97 4.72
CA TRP A 78 -6.26 1.10 4.98
C TRP A 78 -5.82 2.47 5.51
N ASP A 79 -6.76 3.40 5.66
CA ASP A 79 -6.55 4.73 6.26
C ASP A 79 -5.50 5.59 5.50
N ASN A 80 -5.36 5.35 4.19
CA ASN A 80 -4.59 6.24 3.32
C ASN A 80 -5.41 7.51 3.01
N PRO A 81 -4.76 8.66 2.79
CA PRO A 81 -5.48 9.81 2.27
C PRO A 81 -6.05 9.50 0.86
N PRO A 82 -7.10 10.22 0.41
CA PRO A 82 -7.75 9.93 -0.86
C PRO A 82 -6.97 10.43 -2.07
N ASP A 83 -6.82 9.57 -3.09
CA ASP A 83 -6.08 9.82 -4.31
C ASP A 83 -6.98 9.70 -5.54
N LYS A 84 -7.31 10.85 -6.13
CA LYS A 84 -8.14 10.93 -7.33
C LYS A 84 -7.50 10.30 -8.58
N ASP A 85 -6.21 10.02 -8.56
CA ASP A 85 -5.47 9.49 -9.71
C ASP A 85 -5.45 7.94 -9.72
N VAL A 86 -6.05 7.30 -8.71
CA VAL A 86 -6.28 5.85 -8.67
C VAL A 86 -7.28 5.44 -9.73
N LEU A 87 -6.87 4.53 -10.61
CA LEU A 87 -7.69 3.95 -11.68
C LEU A 87 -8.29 2.60 -11.28
N GLY A 88 -7.70 1.93 -10.29
CA GLY A 88 -8.21 0.69 -9.72
C GLY A 88 -7.18 -0.06 -8.90
N MET A 89 -7.50 -1.29 -8.54
CA MET A 89 -6.65 -2.16 -7.73
C MET A 89 -6.76 -3.61 -8.20
N ILE A 90 -5.61 -4.26 -8.46
CA ILE A 90 -5.53 -5.68 -8.78
C ILE A 90 -5.33 -6.47 -7.48
N LEU A 91 -6.06 -7.55 -7.34
CA LEU A 91 -6.05 -8.46 -6.20
C LEU A 91 -5.58 -9.86 -6.65
N PRO A 92 -4.85 -10.61 -5.79
CA PRO A 92 -4.49 -12.01 -6.03
C PRO A 92 -5.65 -12.99 -5.84
N SER A 93 -6.88 -12.49 -5.70
CA SER A 93 -8.11 -13.26 -5.55
C SER A 93 -9.28 -12.49 -6.15
N ASP A 94 -10.30 -13.20 -6.64
CA ASP A 94 -11.62 -12.63 -6.93
C ASP A 94 -12.50 -12.53 -5.67
N ASP A 95 -12.06 -13.12 -4.55
CA ASP A 95 -12.65 -12.95 -3.23
C ASP A 95 -12.06 -11.72 -2.50
N PRO A 96 -12.85 -10.69 -2.18
CA PRO A 96 -12.37 -9.48 -1.50
C PRO A 96 -11.80 -9.73 -0.09
N HIS A 97 -12.04 -10.88 0.56
CA HIS A 97 -11.41 -11.21 1.85
C HIS A 97 -9.88 -11.21 1.82
N VAL A 98 -9.30 -11.36 0.63
CA VAL A 98 -7.86 -11.19 0.37
C VAL A 98 -7.32 -9.82 0.83
N LEU A 99 -8.20 -8.83 1.00
CA LEU A 99 -7.84 -7.49 1.51
C LEU A 99 -7.64 -7.45 3.02
N LEU A 100 -8.16 -8.43 3.77
CA LEU A 100 -7.96 -8.58 5.21
C LEU A 100 -6.84 -9.57 5.55
N ASP A 101 -6.42 -10.39 4.59
CA ASP A 101 -5.30 -11.30 4.75
C ASP A 101 -4.00 -10.50 4.94
N GLU A 102 -3.33 -10.77 6.07
CA GLU A 102 -2.08 -10.12 6.45
C GLU A 102 -0.93 -10.55 5.54
N ASP A 103 -1.00 -11.74 4.94
CA ASP A 103 0.03 -12.32 4.07
C ASP A 103 -0.20 -12.01 2.57
N SER A 104 -1.21 -11.21 2.27
CA SER A 104 -1.60 -10.91 0.89
C SER A 104 -1.02 -9.59 0.39
N TRP A 105 -1.05 -9.43 -0.93
CA TRP A 105 -0.64 -8.22 -1.63
C TRP A 105 -1.82 -7.62 -2.40
N ALA A 106 -1.76 -6.33 -2.72
CA ALA A 106 -2.61 -5.73 -3.74
C ALA A 106 -1.81 -4.72 -4.55
N VAL A 107 -2.16 -4.56 -5.83
CA VAL A 107 -1.51 -3.60 -6.74
C VAL A 107 -2.43 -2.44 -7.01
N VAL A 108 -2.04 -1.23 -6.61
CA VAL A 108 -2.74 -0.01 -7.00
C VAL A 108 -2.33 0.39 -8.41
N VAL A 109 -3.31 0.70 -9.25
CA VAL A 109 -3.11 1.08 -10.64
C VAL A 109 -3.37 2.58 -10.80
N THR A 110 -2.38 3.32 -11.29
CA THR A 110 -2.49 4.74 -11.70
C THR A 110 -1.93 4.93 -13.12
N TYR A 111 -2.18 6.08 -13.72
CA TYR A 111 -1.61 6.46 -15.02
C TYR A 111 -1.02 7.86 -14.96
N VAL A 112 0.13 8.03 -15.62
CA VAL A 112 0.83 9.32 -15.72
C VAL A 112 0.96 9.69 -17.19
N ASP A 113 0.23 10.73 -17.59
CA ASP A 113 0.20 11.30 -18.95
C ASP A 113 1.25 12.42 -19.13
N ASP A 114 2.53 12.08 -18.98
CA ASP A 114 3.63 13.06 -19.05
C ASP A 114 4.44 13.01 -20.35
N GLY A 115 4.02 12.20 -21.32
CA GLY A 115 4.69 11.98 -22.59
C GLY A 115 5.50 10.68 -22.63
N TYR A 116 6.10 10.42 -23.79
CA TYR A 116 6.98 9.29 -24.03
C TYR A 116 8.25 9.39 -23.17
N VAL A 117 8.45 8.41 -22.28
CA VAL A 117 9.64 8.32 -21.44
C VAL A 117 10.75 7.63 -22.21
N SER A 118 11.85 8.33 -22.50
CA SER A 118 12.98 7.70 -23.20
C SER A 118 13.67 6.65 -22.31
N ASP A 119 13.98 5.51 -22.90
CA ASP A 119 14.77 4.42 -22.31
C ASP A 119 16.28 4.53 -22.56
N ALA A 120 16.73 5.61 -23.19
CA ALA A 120 18.12 5.76 -23.61
C ALA A 120 19.12 5.76 -22.44
N ASP A 121 18.68 6.07 -21.22
CA ASP A 121 19.49 6.05 -20.02
C ASP A 121 19.54 4.67 -19.33
N ALA A 122 18.66 3.72 -19.68
CA ALA A 122 18.44 2.47 -18.95
C ALA A 122 19.72 1.70 -18.64
N ALA A 123 20.58 1.50 -19.65
CA ALA A 123 21.80 0.70 -19.54
C ALA A 123 22.92 1.39 -18.72
N GLY A 124 22.80 2.69 -18.45
CA GLY A 124 23.81 3.50 -17.78
C GLY A 124 23.51 3.81 -16.32
N ILE A 125 22.41 3.32 -15.76
CA ILE A 125 21.98 3.67 -14.41
C ILE A 125 22.79 2.90 -13.35
N ASP A 126 23.39 3.64 -12.42
CA ASP A 126 24.00 3.08 -11.21
C ASP A 126 22.95 2.99 -10.09
N TYR A 127 22.30 1.83 -9.99
CA TYR A 127 21.25 1.60 -8.97
C TYR A 127 21.77 1.54 -7.53
N ASP A 128 23.06 1.27 -7.33
CA ASP A 128 23.67 1.30 -6.00
C ASP A 128 23.88 2.75 -5.55
N LYS A 129 24.33 3.62 -6.46
CA LYS A 129 24.39 5.06 -6.18
C LYS A 129 23.00 5.63 -5.98
N MET A 130 22.05 5.28 -6.84
CA MET A 130 20.66 5.73 -6.70
C MET A 130 20.07 5.33 -5.34
N LEU A 131 20.31 4.10 -4.88
CA LEU A 131 19.85 3.66 -3.56
C LEU A 131 20.40 4.53 -2.44
N ARG A 132 21.71 4.84 -2.47
CA ARG A 132 22.34 5.72 -1.48
C ARG A 132 21.72 7.12 -1.48
N ASP A 133 21.52 7.70 -2.66
CA ASP A 133 20.91 9.03 -2.79
C ASP A 133 19.45 9.03 -2.26
N MET A 134 18.69 7.95 -2.51
CA MET A 134 17.32 7.78 -2.00
C MET A 134 17.28 7.59 -0.48
N GLN A 135 18.23 6.85 0.09
CA GLN A 135 18.38 6.67 1.54
C GLN A 135 18.67 8.00 2.25
N GLU A 136 19.57 8.81 1.69
CA GLU A 136 19.88 10.15 2.19
C GLU A 136 18.66 11.07 2.11
N SER A 137 17.94 11.05 0.97
CA SER A 137 16.72 11.85 0.80
C SER A 137 15.63 11.47 1.81
N ALA A 138 15.40 10.18 2.04
CA ALA A 138 14.43 9.70 3.04
C ALA A 138 14.81 10.16 4.46
N HIS A 139 16.09 10.09 4.82
CA HIS A 139 16.60 10.61 6.09
C HIS A 139 16.32 12.11 6.27
N ASP A 140 16.59 12.91 5.24
CA ASP A 140 16.43 14.36 5.29
C ASP A 140 14.94 14.79 5.36
N GLU A 141 14.06 14.05 4.68
CA GLU A 141 12.61 14.29 4.68
C GLU A 141 11.94 13.92 6.01
N ASN A 142 12.52 13.00 6.80
CA ASN A 142 11.92 12.52 8.05
C ASN A 142 11.66 13.63 9.08
N ALA A 143 12.49 14.68 9.08
CA ALA A 143 12.26 15.83 9.96
C ALA A 143 10.92 16.53 9.67
N GLU A 144 10.52 16.62 8.40
CA GLU A 144 9.27 17.23 7.99
C GLU A 144 8.10 16.27 8.19
N ARG A 145 8.28 14.99 7.87
CA ARG A 145 7.30 13.92 8.14
C ARG A 145 6.88 13.89 9.61
N ARG A 146 7.84 13.95 10.54
CA ARG A 146 7.57 14.03 11.99
C ARG A 146 6.72 15.23 12.37
N LYS A 147 7.02 16.43 11.83
CA LYS A 147 6.25 17.65 12.14
C LYS A 147 4.79 17.53 11.68
N GLN A 148 4.55 16.80 10.61
CA GLN A 148 3.22 16.55 10.05
C GLN A 148 2.51 15.35 10.70
N GLY A 149 3.13 14.70 11.69
CA GLY A 149 2.56 13.54 12.38
C GLY A 149 2.66 12.22 11.60
N PHE A 150 3.43 12.18 10.52
CA PHE A 150 3.68 10.96 9.76
C PHE A 150 4.81 10.13 10.37
N PRO A 151 4.78 8.79 10.21
CA PRO A 151 5.92 7.92 10.53
C PRO A 151 7.14 8.31 9.72
N GLU A 152 8.30 8.15 10.35
CA GLU A 152 9.58 8.18 9.67
C GLU A 152 9.67 7.00 8.70
N VAL A 153 10.38 7.21 7.61
CA VAL A 153 10.66 6.20 6.58
C VAL A 153 12.17 6.04 6.45
N GLU A 154 12.60 4.80 6.49
CA GLU A 154 13.94 4.39 6.08
C GLU A 154 13.82 3.43 4.91
N LEU A 155 14.66 3.60 3.90
CA LEU A 155 14.81 2.65 2.81
C LEU A 155 15.94 1.68 3.19
N ALA A 156 15.60 0.46 3.63
CA ALA A 156 16.60 -0.51 4.05
C ALA A 156 17.48 -0.95 2.87
N GLY A 157 16.88 -1.08 1.69
CA GLY A 157 17.55 -1.46 0.46
C GLY A 157 16.60 -1.82 -0.67
N TRP A 158 17.19 -2.28 -1.78
CA TRP A 158 16.43 -2.99 -2.81
C TRP A 158 16.10 -4.41 -2.30
N ALA A 159 14.82 -4.75 -2.21
CA ALA A 159 14.36 -6.12 -2.09
C ALA A 159 14.43 -6.87 -3.44
N GLU A 160 14.28 -6.12 -4.53
CA GLU A 160 14.60 -6.54 -5.90
C GLU A 160 15.21 -5.33 -6.63
N PRO A 161 16.47 -5.40 -7.09
CA PRO A 161 17.08 -4.32 -7.82
C PRO A 161 16.27 -3.97 -9.08
N PRO A 162 16.28 -2.70 -9.51
CA PRO A 162 15.53 -2.32 -10.69
C PRO A 162 15.99 -3.03 -11.95
N HIS A 163 15.00 -3.44 -12.74
CA HIS A 163 15.18 -4.14 -14.00
C HIS A 163 14.31 -3.50 -15.07
N TYR A 164 14.91 -3.23 -16.23
CA TYR A 164 14.22 -2.80 -17.43
C TYR A 164 14.27 -3.92 -18.47
N ASP A 165 13.12 -4.23 -19.05
CA ASP A 165 12.97 -5.20 -20.14
C ASP A 165 12.74 -4.43 -21.45
N ASP A 166 13.76 -4.45 -22.32
CA ASP A 166 13.74 -3.76 -23.62
C ASP A 166 12.66 -4.26 -24.57
N ALA A 167 12.25 -5.54 -24.45
CA ALA A 167 11.33 -6.16 -25.39
C ALA A 167 9.87 -5.77 -25.12
N SER A 168 9.54 -5.62 -23.85
CA SER A 168 8.20 -5.26 -23.38
C SER A 168 8.08 -3.76 -23.02
N HIS A 169 9.20 -3.05 -22.89
CA HIS A 169 9.30 -1.69 -22.39
C HIS A 169 8.63 -1.54 -21.01
N LYS A 170 8.90 -2.50 -20.13
CA LYS A 170 8.40 -2.54 -18.76
C LYS A 170 9.60 -2.52 -17.81
N LEU A 171 9.43 -1.83 -16.69
CA LEU A 171 10.40 -1.86 -15.60
C LEU A 171 9.74 -2.29 -14.31
N TYR A 172 10.51 -2.95 -13.47
CA TYR A 172 10.09 -3.32 -12.12
C TYR A 172 11.24 -3.25 -11.12
N TRP A 173 10.89 -3.03 -9.85
CA TRP A 173 11.83 -3.05 -8.74
C TRP A 173 11.05 -3.24 -7.43
N ALA A 174 11.76 -3.60 -6.36
CA ALA A 174 11.14 -3.66 -5.05
C ALA A 174 12.02 -3.05 -3.97
N ARG A 175 11.39 -2.35 -3.02
CA ARG A 175 12.02 -1.66 -1.90
C ARG A 175 11.57 -2.28 -0.59
N ASP A 176 12.52 -2.46 0.32
CA ASP A 176 12.22 -2.73 1.73
C ASP A 176 12.16 -1.39 2.48
N LEU A 177 10.96 -0.99 2.89
CA LEU A 177 10.70 0.25 3.59
C LEU A 177 10.43 -0.02 5.07
N ILE A 178 11.16 0.66 5.95
CA ILE A 178 10.97 0.61 7.39
C ILE A 178 10.21 1.86 7.80
N PHE A 179 9.02 1.67 8.36
CA PHE A 179 8.23 2.75 8.94
C PHE A 179 8.38 2.75 10.44
N SER A 180 8.77 3.88 11.01
CA SER A 180 8.99 4.02 12.46
C SER A 180 8.16 5.15 13.06
N HIS A 181 7.45 4.87 14.15
CA HIS A 181 6.65 5.86 14.88
C HIS A 181 6.47 5.46 16.36
N ASP A 182 6.67 6.40 17.28
CA ASP A 182 6.53 6.19 18.73
C ASP A 182 7.28 4.95 19.28
N GLY A 183 8.50 4.70 18.79
CA GLY A 183 9.32 3.56 19.21
C GLY A 183 8.85 2.20 18.69
N ARG A 184 7.89 2.17 17.75
CA ARG A 184 7.49 0.98 16.99
C ARG A 184 8.03 1.09 15.57
N SER A 185 8.48 -0.02 15.01
CA SER A 185 8.94 -0.12 13.62
C SER A 185 8.29 -1.32 12.94
N GLY A 186 8.06 -1.20 11.62
CA GLY A 186 7.56 -2.28 10.78
C GLY A 186 8.13 -2.15 9.37
N HIS A 187 8.34 -3.30 8.73
CA HIS A 187 8.80 -3.36 7.35
C HIS A 187 7.61 -3.50 6.40
N SER A 188 7.71 -2.89 5.24
CA SER A 188 6.76 -3.05 4.14
C SER A 188 7.53 -3.24 2.84
N LEU A 189 7.11 -4.24 2.07
CA LEU A 189 7.57 -4.43 0.72
C LEU A 189 6.75 -3.54 -0.21
N ASN A 190 7.46 -2.71 -0.96
CA ASN A 190 6.87 -1.93 -2.03
C ASN A 190 7.43 -2.43 -3.37
N TYR A 191 6.58 -3.04 -4.19
CA TYR A 191 6.94 -3.57 -5.50
C TYR A 191 6.36 -2.68 -6.60
N ASP A 192 7.24 -1.95 -7.28
CA ASP A 192 6.88 -1.02 -8.32
C ASP A 192 7.00 -1.70 -9.69
N ILE A 193 5.97 -1.54 -10.52
CA ILE A 193 5.99 -1.84 -11.95
C ILE A 193 5.65 -0.54 -12.69
N ARG A 194 6.35 -0.27 -13.79
CA ARG A 194 5.94 0.72 -14.78
C ARG A 194 5.83 0.05 -16.13
N VAL A 195 4.69 0.23 -16.78
CA VAL A 195 4.47 -0.19 -18.16
C VAL A 195 4.52 1.06 -19.00
N LEU A 196 5.53 1.18 -19.88
CA LEU A 196 5.70 2.37 -20.70
C LEU A 196 4.76 2.32 -21.90
N GLY A 197 4.15 3.46 -22.21
CA GLY A 197 3.25 3.66 -23.34
C GLY A 197 3.73 4.78 -24.24
N ARG A 198 2.97 5.04 -25.29
CA ARG A 198 3.26 6.08 -26.28
C ARG A 198 3.26 7.49 -25.69
N GLN A 199 2.32 7.77 -24.78
CA GLN A 199 2.04 9.11 -24.26
C GLN A 199 2.29 9.24 -22.75
N GLY A 200 2.70 8.16 -22.10
CA GLY A 200 2.80 8.12 -20.65
C GLY A 200 3.13 6.71 -20.18
N TYR A 201 2.81 6.41 -18.93
CA TYR A 201 3.01 5.07 -18.37
C TYR A 201 1.95 4.72 -17.35
N LEU A 202 1.62 3.43 -17.29
CA LEU A 202 0.89 2.87 -16.16
C LEU A 202 1.85 2.63 -15.00
N SER A 203 1.43 3.03 -13.80
CA SER A 203 2.14 2.76 -12.56
C SER A 203 1.35 1.76 -11.74
N LEU A 204 1.94 0.59 -11.56
CA LEU A 204 1.37 -0.53 -10.82
C LEU A 204 2.20 -0.71 -9.56
N ASN A 205 1.66 -0.35 -8.41
CA ASN A 205 2.38 -0.37 -7.15
C ASN A 205 1.79 -1.42 -6.20
N ALA A 206 2.53 -2.51 -5.97
CA ALA A 206 2.13 -3.53 -5.02
C ALA A 206 2.61 -3.19 -3.61
N VAL A 207 1.72 -3.39 -2.64
CA VAL A 207 2.05 -3.31 -1.22
C VAL A 207 1.85 -4.67 -0.60
N ALA A 208 2.87 -5.14 0.12
CA ALA A 208 2.87 -6.42 0.81
C ALA A 208 3.73 -6.36 2.08
N PRO A 209 3.59 -7.34 2.99
CA PRO A 209 4.62 -7.61 4.00
C PRO A 209 5.96 -8.02 3.38
N ILE A 210 7.07 -7.74 4.06
CA ILE A 210 8.42 -8.06 3.56
C ILE A 210 8.72 -9.56 3.54
N ASP A 211 8.14 -10.33 4.47
CA ASP A 211 8.24 -11.79 4.51
C ASP A 211 7.51 -12.48 3.35
N GLN A 212 6.61 -11.76 2.67
CA GLN A 212 5.92 -12.22 1.46
C GLN A 212 6.71 -11.93 0.17
N LEU A 213 7.95 -11.44 0.25
CA LEU A 213 8.78 -11.13 -0.92
C LEU A 213 8.87 -12.30 -1.92
N ALA A 214 9.03 -13.53 -1.44
CA ALA A 214 9.13 -14.69 -2.33
C ALA A 214 7.85 -14.91 -3.15
N GLN A 215 6.68 -14.75 -2.51
CA GLN A 215 5.38 -14.90 -3.17
C GLN A 215 5.13 -13.74 -4.14
N VAL A 216 5.37 -12.49 -3.71
CA VAL A 216 5.24 -11.31 -4.56
C VAL A 216 6.13 -11.44 -5.81
N LYS A 217 7.39 -11.85 -5.66
CA LYS A 217 8.29 -12.07 -6.82
C LYS A 217 7.80 -13.14 -7.79
N ALA A 218 7.07 -14.14 -7.30
CA ALA A 218 6.47 -15.17 -8.16
C ALA A 218 5.24 -14.66 -8.92
N ASP A 219 4.45 -13.78 -8.29
CA ASP A 219 3.17 -13.29 -8.82
C ASP A 219 3.32 -12.06 -9.72
N MET A 220 4.24 -11.14 -9.41
CA MET A 220 4.39 -9.88 -10.16
C MET A 220 4.72 -10.06 -11.64
N PRO A 221 5.47 -11.09 -12.09
CA PRO A 221 5.59 -11.39 -13.52
C PRO A 221 4.25 -11.68 -14.19
N GLN A 222 3.26 -12.23 -13.47
CA GLN A 222 1.91 -12.40 -13.99
C GLN A 222 1.23 -11.04 -14.13
N VAL A 223 1.30 -10.17 -13.12
CA VAL A 223 0.75 -8.80 -13.15
C VAL A 223 1.30 -8.00 -14.33
N LEU A 224 2.61 -8.07 -14.54
CA LEU A 224 3.31 -7.44 -15.64
C LEU A 224 2.83 -7.95 -17.02
N ALA A 225 2.60 -9.27 -17.14
CA ALA A 225 2.10 -9.91 -18.36
C ALA A 225 0.60 -9.66 -18.63
N MET A 226 -0.18 -9.27 -17.63
CA MET A 226 -1.60 -8.95 -17.78
C MET A 226 -1.84 -7.52 -18.26
N THR A 227 -0.81 -6.67 -18.30
CA THR A 227 -0.97 -5.22 -18.48
C THR A 227 -0.33 -4.77 -19.78
N ASP A 228 -1.13 -4.34 -20.75
CA ASP A 228 -0.65 -3.78 -22.02
C ASP A 228 -1.49 -2.59 -22.48
N PHE A 229 -0.84 -1.66 -23.19
CA PHE A 229 -1.52 -0.58 -23.88
C PHE A 229 -2.21 -1.07 -25.16
N ASP A 230 -3.30 -0.39 -25.51
CA ASP A 230 -4.02 -0.62 -26.75
C ASP A 230 -3.17 -0.32 -27.98
N ALA A 231 -3.52 -0.93 -29.11
CA ALA A 231 -2.85 -0.64 -30.37
C ALA A 231 -2.95 0.86 -30.70
N GLY A 232 -1.82 1.47 -31.07
CA GLY A 232 -1.69 2.91 -31.28
C GLY A 232 -1.27 3.69 -30.03
N GLN A 233 -1.23 3.05 -28.87
CA GLN A 233 -0.84 3.63 -27.57
C GLN A 233 0.35 2.90 -26.93
N ARG A 234 0.91 1.90 -27.61
CA ARG A 234 2.08 1.16 -27.12
C ARG A 234 3.32 2.02 -27.23
N TYR A 235 4.30 1.74 -26.39
CA TYR A 235 5.59 2.41 -26.46
C TYR A 235 6.21 2.40 -27.87
N THR A 236 6.09 1.28 -28.58
CA THR A 236 6.59 1.12 -29.96
C THR A 236 5.81 1.91 -31.01
N ASP A 237 4.63 2.44 -30.66
CA ASP A 237 3.80 3.26 -31.55
C ASP A 237 4.18 4.76 -31.51
N PHE A 238 5.27 5.11 -30.79
CA PHE A 238 5.77 6.48 -30.68
C PHE A 238 6.21 7.06 -32.03
N ASP A 239 5.73 8.28 -32.28
CA ASP A 239 6.12 9.11 -33.41
C ASP A 239 6.77 10.40 -32.91
N LYS A 240 8.10 10.46 -33.03
CA LYS A 240 8.92 11.63 -32.67
C LYS A 240 8.51 12.96 -33.33
N SER A 241 7.73 12.92 -34.41
CA SER A 241 7.29 14.13 -35.11
C SER A 241 6.00 14.73 -34.53
N THR A 242 5.21 13.94 -33.80
CA THR A 242 3.89 14.34 -33.29
C THR A 242 3.75 14.18 -31.79
N ASP A 243 4.44 13.22 -31.19
CA ASP A 243 4.27 12.86 -29.78
C ASP A 243 5.15 13.68 -28.84
N LYS A 244 4.62 13.93 -27.64
CA LYS A 244 5.31 14.64 -26.56
C LYS A 244 6.35 13.72 -25.93
N LEU A 245 7.58 14.21 -25.79
CA LEU A 245 8.60 13.58 -24.94
C LEU A 245 8.38 13.99 -23.47
N ALA A 246 8.50 13.02 -22.56
CA ALA A 246 8.64 13.31 -21.14
C ALA A 246 9.97 14.04 -20.89
N ALA A 247 10.01 14.86 -19.85
CA ALA A 247 11.21 15.62 -19.48
C ALA A 247 12.27 14.79 -18.75
N TYR A 248 12.10 13.47 -18.70
CA TYR A 248 12.89 12.54 -17.89
C TYR A 248 12.94 11.15 -18.52
N GLY A 249 13.93 10.34 -18.10
CA GLY A 249 14.13 8.95 -18.53
C GLY A 249 13.84 7.93 -17.42
N ILE A 250 14.31 6.70 -17.62
CA ILE A 250 14.06 5.56 -16.71
C ILE A 250 14.70 5.78 -15.34
N GLY A 251 15.88 6.40 -15.27
CA GLY A 251 16.54 6.65 -13.98
C GLY A 251 15.68 7.51 -13.06
N ALA A 252 15.01 8.51 -13.61
CA ALA A 252 14.08 9.33 -12.86
C ALA A 252 12.83 8.57 -12.43
N LEU A 253 12.30 7.66 -13.25
CA LEU A 253 11.13 6.84 -12.87
C LEU A 253 11.41 6.00 -11.63
N VAL A 254 12.58 5.36 -11.57
CA VAL A 254 12.98 4.51 -10.45
C VAL A 254 13.29 5.34 -9.20
N ALA A 255 13.97 6.48 -9.37
CA ALA A 255 14.30 7.36 -8.25
C ALA A 255 13.07 8.05 -7.62
N GLY A 256 11.88 7.92 -8.20
CA GLY A 256 10.64 8.55 -7.71
C GLY A 256 10.33 9.91 -8.35
N GLY A 257 10.94 10.23 -9.49
CA GLY A 257 10.70 11.43 -10.28
C GLY A 257 11.52 12.63 -9.81
N ILE A 258 12.02 13.42 -10.76
CA ILE A 258 12.89 14.59 -10.54
C ILE A 258 12.26 15.57 -9.52
N ALA A 259 13.09 16.01 -8.57
CA ALA A 259 12.87 17.04 -7.56
C ALA A 259 12.52 18.46 -8.10
N ALA A 260 11.78 18.62 -9.21
CA ALA A 260 11.62 19.92 -9.89
C ALA A 260 10.18 20.43 -10.11
N LYS A 261 9.13 19.76 -9.63
CA LYS A 261 7.80 20.39 -9.48
C LYS A 261 7.20 20.03 -8.13
N ALA A 262 7.30 20.98 -7.20
CA ALA A 262 6.91 20.92 -5.79
C ALA A 262 5.42 20.61 -5.47
N GLY A 263 4.68 19.96 -6.37
CA GLY A 263 3.28 19.61 -6.14
C GLY A 263 2.77 18.35 -6.85
N LEU A 264 3.56 17.70 -7.71
CA LEU A 264 3.10 16.54 -8.48
C LEU A 264 3.48 15.19 -7.81
N PHE A 265 4.66 15.09 -7.20
CA PHE A 265 5.17 13.81 -6.67
C PHE A 265 5.02 13.63 -5.15
N ALA A 266 4.65 14.68 -4.40
CA ALA A 266 4.17 14.55 -3.02
C ALA A 266 2.91 13.65 -2.92
N LYS A 267 2.25 13.35 -4.05
CA LYS A 267 1.03 12.55 -4.13
C LYS A 267 1.26 11.12 -4.64
N LEU A 268 2.26 10.86 -5.48
CA LEU A 268 2.41 9.55 -6.14
C LEU A 268 3.37 8.59 -5.43
N GLY A 269 4.39 9.09 -4.73
CA GLY A 269 5.35 8.24 -3.99
C GLY A 269 5.00 8.05 -2.50
N VAL A 270 4.12 8.89 -1.96
CA VAL A 270 3.88 9.03 -0.51
C VAL A 270 2.49 8.53 -0.09
N MET A 271 1.69 7.98 -1.01
CA MET A 271 0.26 7.75 -0.76
C MET A 271 -0.14 6.28 -0.56
N LEU A 272 0.83 5.40 -0.41
CA LEU A 272 0.63 4.07 0.17
C LEU A 272 1.32 4.01 1.54
N LEU A 273 0.87 4.90 2.41
CA LEU A 273 1.08 4.78 3.85
C LEU A 273 0.06 3.77 4.36
N ALA A 274 0.24 2.48 4.04
CA ALA A 274 -0.56 1.36 4.59
C ALA A 274 -0.31 1.20 6.11
N LEU A 275 -0.46 2.31 6.83
CA LEU A 275 0.04 2.60 8.15
C LEU A 275 -0.61 1.66 9.16
N LYS A 276 -1.89 1.35 9.00
CA LYS A 276 -2.58 0.50 9.97
C LYS A 276 -2.45 -1.00 9.70
N LYS A 277 -2.22 -1.44 8.47
CA LYS A 277 -2.00 -2.88 8.19
C LYS A 277 -0.74 -3.42 8.89
N PHE A 278 0.26 -2.57 9.11
CA PHE A 278 1.54 -2.98 9.73
C PHE A 278 1.73 -2.49 11.18
N ILE A 279 0.89 -1.57 11.69
CA ILE A 279 0.95 -1.11 13.09
C ILE A 279 0.31 -2.10 14.09
N VAL A 280 -0.46 -3.10 13.64
CA VAL A 280 -1.12 -4.08 14.53
C VAL A 280 -0.10 -4.92 15.33
N LEU A 281 1.13 -5.10 14.82
CA LEU A 281 2.22 -5.80 15.52
C LEU A 281 2.64 -5.11 16.84
N GLY A 282 2.47 -3.78 16.95
CA GLY A 282 2.75 -3.07 18.19
C GLY A 282 1.65 -3.22 19.26
N ILE A 283 0.39 -3.41 18.84
CA ILE A 283 -0.76 -3.46 19.75
C ILE A 283 -1.03 -4.90 20.23
N ALA A 284 -0.83 -5.91 19.38
CA ALA A 284 -0.98 -7.32 19.75
C ALA A 284 0.07 -7.76 20.79
N ALA A 285 1.32 -7.28 20.69
CA ALA A 285 2.37 -7.53 21.67
C ALA A 285 2.04 -6.92 23.04
N VAL A 286 1.47 -5.71 23.07
CA VAL A 286 1.05 -5.02 24.29
C VAL A 286 -0.17 -5.72 24.92
N ALA A 287 -1.17 -6.13 24.13
CA ALA A 287 -2.32 -6.89 24.61
C ALA A 287 -1.91 -8.27 25.18
N GLY A 288 -0.96 -8.96 24.54
CA GLY A 288 -0.38 -10.22 25.03
C GLY A 288 0.42 -10.07 26.33
N LEU A 289 1.19 -8.99 26.47
CA LEU A 289 1.93 -8.64 27.69
C LEU A 289 0.99 -8.31 28.86
N PHE A 290 -0.07 -7.54 28.62
CA PHE A 290 -1.09 -7.26 29.64
C PHE A 290 -1.82 -8.55 30.07
N LYS A 291 -2.18 -9.45 29.15
CA LYS A 291 -2.82 -10.73 29.47
C LYS A 291 -1.92 -11.64 30.32
N LYS A 292 -0.60 -11.63 30.09
CA LYS A 292 0.39 -12.42 30.85
C LYS A 292 0.67 -11.85 32.24
N LEU A 293 0.64 -10.52 32.40
CA LEU A 293 0.78 -9.85 33.71
C LEU A 293 -0.46 -10.00 34.59
N PHE A 294 -1.67 -10.03 34.02
CA PHE A 294 -2.91 -10.24 34.79
C PHE A 294 -3.14 -11.71 35.17
N ARG A 295 -2.69 -12.70 34.37
CA ARG A 295 -2.77 -14.13 34.75
C ARG A 295 -1.81 -14.53 35.87
N ARG A 296 -0.73 -13.79 36.10
CA ARG A 296 0.22 -14.03 37.21
C ARG A 296 -0.25 -13.53 38.57
N LYS A 297 -1.33 -12.73 38.64
CA LYS A 297 -1.94 -12.26 39.90
C LYS A 297 -3.14 -13.09 40.37
N GLN A 298 -3.51 -14.13 39.63
CA GLN A 298 -4.61 -15.04 39.97
C GLN A 298 -4.15 -16.51 40.14
N ALA A 299 -2.85 -16.74 40.28
CA ALA A 299 -2.26 -18.02 40.68
C ALA A 299 -1.62 -17.88 42.05
#